data_AF-A0A0D0BUD3-F1
#
_entry.id   AF-A0A0D0BUD3-F1
#
_cell.length_a   1.000
_cell.length_b   1.000
_cell.length_c   1.000
_cell.angle_alpha   90.00
_cell.angle_beta   90.00
_cell.angle_gamma   90.00
#
_symmetry.space_group_name_H-M   'P 1'
#
loop_
_entity.id
_entity.type
_entity.pdbx_description
1 polymer ?
#
loop_
_entity_poly.entity_id
_entity_poly.type
_entity_poly.pdbx_seq_one_letter_code
_entity_poly.pdbx_strand_id
1 'polypeptide(L)'
;MAGVYEPSNNCEGTLALQQDIDSQESDSEPEGPDIDTDTSSTSHTTLQQGPSSQYRRQRESAYSGTSPPDLLRLLIDREYESSELHKTLQSAQRRAEEAKQQLAKYITRFQSLKEDKVRAEWKLQEELTLYKIRYELEQEERVKAKKEVYELRDQVEKARWDAMKAKEELKARAEGEWQELDTQGRSMVGSPTVGASRDRE
;
A
#
# COMPACT_ATOMS: atom_id res chain seq x y z
N MET A 1 -42.22 -22.22 -30.02
CA MET A 1 -41.47 -20.96 -29.85
C MET A 1 -40.03 -21.31 -29.54
N ALA A 2 -39.13 -21.00 -30.47
CA ALA A 2 -37.71 -21.28 -30.36
C ALA A 2 -37.05 -20.18 -29.52
N GLY A 3 -36.49 -20.56 -28.37
CA GLY A 3 -35.58 -19.71 -27.59
C GLY A 3 -34.17 -20.18 -27.87
N VAL A 4 -33.46 -19.47 -28.75
CA VAL A 4 -32.02 -19.62 -28.98
C VAL A 4 -31.32 -18.98 -27.78
N TYR A 5 -30.52 -19.75 -27.06
CA TYR A 5 -29.67 -19.26 -25.99
C TYR A 5 -28.24 -19.70 -26.30
N GLU A 6 -27.41 -18.77 -26.76
CA GLU A 6 -25.95 -18.88 -26.75
C GLU A 6 -25.38 -17.74 -25.90
N PRO A 7 -24.54 -18.08 -24.92
CA PRO A 7 -23.40 -17.24 -24.56
C PRO A 7 -22.14 -18.11 -24.43
N SER A 8 -21.15 -17.92 -25.30
CA SER A 8 -20.07 -16.92 -25.20
C SER A 8 -18.81 -17.52 -24.58
N ASN A 9 -17.81 -17.67 -25.45
CA ASN A 9 -16.42 -17.99 -25.18
C ASN A 9 -15.81 -17.07 -24.13
N ASN A 10 -15.43 -17.62 -22.98
CA ASN A 10 -14.42 -17.02 -22.11
C ASN A 10 -13.18 -17.91 -22.14
N CYS A 11 -12.21 -17.52 -22.97
CA CYS A 11 -10.88 -18.09 -23.01
C CYS A 11 -10.18 -17.84 -21.66
N GLU A 12 -10.04 -18.89 -20.86
CA GLU A 12 -9.09 -18.95 -19.75
C GLU A 12 -7.68 -19.14 -20.33
N GLY A 13 -7.04 -18.02 -20.68
CA GLY A 13 -5.62 -17.95 -21.01
C GLY A 13 -4.82 -17.46 -19.81
N THR A 14 -4.60 -18.35 -18.84
CA THR A 14 -3.75 -18.11 -17.67
C THR A 14 -2.29 -18.08 -18.09
N LEU A 15 -1.75 -16.91 -18.44
CA LEU A 15 -0.30 -16.70 -18.54
C LEU A 15 0.24 -16.38 -17.14
N ALA A 16 0.63 -17.43 -16.43
CA ALA A 16 1.49 -17.32 -15.26
C ALA A 16 2.88 -16.85 -15.71
N LEU A 17 3.14 -15.55 -15.62
CA LEU A 17 4.48 -14.98 -15.73
C LEU A 17 5.18 -15.19 -14.38
N GLN A 18 5.80 -16.35 -14.23
CA GLN A 18 6.68 -16.67 -13.12
C GLN A 18 8.01 -15.92 -13.35
N GLN A 19 8.17 -14.78 -12.71
CA GLN A 19 9.44 -14.07 -12.62
C GLN A 19 10.12 -14.49 -11.32
N ASP A 20 10.98 -15.50 -11.41
CA ASP A 20 12.02 -15.74 -10.43
C ASP A 20 13.08 -14.64 -10.62
N ILE A 21 13.11 -13.72 -9.67
CA ILE A 21 14.15 -12.71 -9.52
C ILE A 21 15.19 -13.34 -8.60
N ASP A 22 16.18 -14.01 -9.19
CA ASP A 22 17.46 -14.21 -8.51
C ASP A 22 18.47 -13.20 -9.06
N SER A 23 18.71 -12.21 -8.21
CA SER A 23 19.86 -11.32 -8.25
C SER A 23 21.13 -12.14 -8.36
N GLN A 24 21.86 -11.97 -9.47
CA GLN A 24 23.29 -12.17 -9.46
C GLN A 24 23.95 -10.92 -10.03
N GLU A 25 24.50 -10.14 -9.10
CA GLU A 25 25.39 -9.02 -9.34
C GLU A 25 26.54 -9.52 -10.24
N SER A 26 26.57 -9.05 -11.48
CA SER A 26 27.71 -9.24 -12.37
C SER A 26 28.40 -7.90 -12.49
N ASP A 27 29.34 -7.69 -11.57
CA ASP A 27 30.32 -6.62 -11.59
C ASP A 27 31.29 -6.88 -12.76
N SER A 28 31.09 -6.16 -13.85
CA SER A 28 31.99 -6.16 -15.00
C SER A 28 31.88 -4.81 -15.67
N GLU A 29 32.73 -3.88 -15.21
CA GLU A 29 33.00 -2.64 -15.92
C GLU A 29 33.56 -2.97 -17.31
N PRO A 30 32.92 -2.51 -18.39
CA PRO A 30 33.59 -2.45 -19.68
C PRO A 30 34.50 -1.21 -19.65
N GLU A 31 35.80 -1.43 -19.46
CA GLU A 31 36.86 -0.48 -19.78
C GLU A 31 36.82 -0.23 -21.31
N GLY A 32 35.95 0.71 -21.69
CA GLY A 32 35.80 1.18 -23.06
C GLY A 32 36.93 2.15 -23.41
N PRO A 33 37.40 2.15 -24.67
CA PRO A 33 38.43 3.08 -25.09
C PRO A 33 37.94 4.52 -24.95
N ASP A 34 38.74 5.38 -24.34
CA ASP A 34 38.60 6.83 -24.39
C ASP A 34 38.66 7.27 -25.86
N ILE A 35 37.49 7.52 -26.44
CA ILE A 35 37.37 8.16 -27.74
C ILE A 35 37.06 9.63 -27.47
N ASP A 36 38.10 10.39 -27.12
CA ASP A 36 38.13 11.84 -27.34
C ASP A 36 37.86 12.08 -28.83
N THR A 37 36.60 12.28 -29.16
CA THR A 37 36.19 12.70 -30.49
C THR A 37 35.70 14.13 -30.37
N ASP A 38 36.66 15.03 -30.56
CA ASP A 38 36.44 16.41 -31.00
C ASP A 38 35.29 16.44 -32.01
N THR A 39 34.13 16.92 -31.57
CA THR A 39 32.99 17.27 -32.41
C THR A 39 33.31 18.52 -33.23
N SER A 40 34.29 18.39 -34.12
CA SER A 40 34.41 19.23 -35.30
C SER A 40 33.34 18.76 -36.27
N SER A 41 32.14 19.31 -36.12
CA SER A 41 31.02 19.14 -37.05
C SER A 41 31.35 19.80 -38.40
N THR A 42 32.25 19.21 -39.18
CA THR A 42 32.43 19.53 -40.58
C THR A 42 31.35 18.79 -41.36
N SER A 43 30.30 19.53 -41.71
CA SER A 43 29.25 19.14 -42.64
C SER A 43 29.87 18.65 -43.95
N HIS A 44 30.00 17.33 -44.12
CA HIS A 44 30.35 16.74 -45.40
C HIS A 44 29.15 16.90 -46.33
N THR A 45 29.23 17.88 -47.22
CA THR A 45 28.35 18.04 -48.37
C THR A 45 28.43 16.77 -49.22
N THR A 46 27.50 15.84 -49.02
CA THR A 46 27.37 14.64 -49.84
C THR A 46 26.90 15.04 -51.23
N LEU A 47 27.85 15.24 -52.14
CA LEU A 47 27.55 15.30 -53.57
C LEU A 47 26.85 13.99 -53.93
N GLN A 48 25.62 14.07 -54.46
CA GLN A 48 24.85 12.92 -54.94
C GLN A 48 25.72 12.11 -55.90
N GLN A 49 26.31 11.03 -55.40
CA GLN A 49 27.13 10.14 -56.20
C GLN A 49 26.17 9.30 -57.02
N GLY A 50 26.10 9.58 -58.31
CA GLY A 50 25.32 8.78 -59.25
C GLY A 50 25.79 7.32 -59.29
N PRO A 51 25.07 6.46 -60.02
CA PRO A 51 25.41 5.04 -60.11
C PRO A 51 26.87 4.84 -60.57
N SER A 52 27.58 3.93 -59.93
CA SER A 52 29.01 3.70 -60.19
C SER A 52 29.26 3.33 -61.66
N SER A 53 30.45 3.65 -62.18
CA SER A 53 30.82 3.36 -63.57
C SER A 53 30.72 1.85 -63.88
N GLN A 54 31.08 1.01 -62.91
CA GLN A 54 30.96 -0.45 -63.00
C GLN A 54 29.49 -0.88 -63.11
N TYR A 55 28.60 -0.30 -62.30
CA TYR A 55 27.17 -0.58 -62.36
C TYR A 55 26.56 -0.15 -63.70
N ARG A 56 26.98 1.00 -64.24
CA ARG A 56 26.52 1.48 -65.54
C ARG A 56 26.92 0.51 -66.67
N ARG A 57 28.19 0.08 -66.71
CA ARG A 57 28.66 -0.92 -67.70
C ARG A 57 27.92 -2.26 -67.59
N GLN A 58 27.68 -2.75 -66.36
CA GLN A 58 26.92 -3.99 -66.15
C GLN A 58 25.49 -3.87 -66.69
N ARG A 59 24.81 -2.75 -66.41
CA ARG A 59 23.47 -2.48 -66.97
C ARG A 59 23.49 -2.49 -68.49
N GLU A 60 24.40 -1.75 -69.11
CA GLU A 60 24.51 -1.67 -70.57
C GLU A 60 24.77 -3.05 -71.19
N SER A 61 25.64 -3.87 -70.58
CA SER A 61 25.89 -5.25 -71.05
C SER A 61 24.66 -6.15 -70.93
N ALA A 62 23.89 -6.03 -69.84
CA ALA A 62 22.72 -6.88 -69.59
C ALA A 62 21.61 -6.65 -70.62
N TYR A 63 21.52 -5.43 -71.18
CA TYR A 63 20.52 -5.05 -72.18
C TYR A 63 21.09 -4.94 -73.60
N SER A 64 22.35 -5.31 -73.83
CA SER A 64 23.01 -5.19 -75.14
C SER A 64 22.36 -6.02 -76.25
N GLY A 65 21.68 -7.12 -75.90
CA GLY A 65 21.00 -8.02 -76.85
C GLY A 65 19.48 -7.82 -76.96
N THR A 66 18.88 -6.94 -76.17
CA THR A 66 17.42 -6.68 -76.24
C THR A 66 17.09 -5.73 -77.39
N SER A 67 15.98 -6.01 -78.09
CA SER A 67 15.50 -5.10 -79.13
C SER A 67 15.10 -3.75 -78.51
N PRO A 68 15.27 -2.61 -79.20
CA PRO A 68 14.88 -1.30 -78.69
C PRO A 68 13.43 -1.21 -78.14
N PRO A 69 12.39 -1.77 -78.81
CA PRO A 69 11.03 -1.73 -78.26
C PRO A 69 10.87 -2.59 -77.00
N ASP A 70 11.58 -3.72 -76.88
CA ASP A 70 11.53 -4.57 -75.70
C ASP A 70 12.24 -3.92 -74.51
N LEU A 71 13.36 -3.24 -74.75
CA LEU A 71 14.07 -2.47 -73.73
C LEU A 71 13.17 -1.36 -73.16
N LEU A 72 12.44 -0.65 -74.02
CA LEU A 72 11.50 0.38 -73.58
C LEU A 72 10.39 -0.20 -72.69
N ARG A 73 9.79 -1.34 -73.07
CA ARG A 73 8.79 -2.03 -72.23
C ARG A 73 9.36 -2.40 -70.86
N LEU A 74 10.53 -3.02 -70.84
CA LEU A 74 11.24 -3.39 -69.61
C LEU A 74 11.50 -2.20 -68.68
N LEU A 75 11.88 -1.05 -69.23
CA LEU A 75 12.11 0.16 -68.44
C LEU A 75 10.80 0.71 -67.85
N ILE A 76 9.71 0.69 -68.61
CA ILE A 76 8.38 1.12 -68.15
C ILE A 76 7.89 0.20 -67.03
N ASP A 77 7.99 -1.12 -67.21
CA ASP A 77 7.56 -2.11 -66.20
C ASP A 77 8.36 -1.92 -64.90
N ARG A 78 9.69 -1.74 -65.02
CA ARG A 78 10.56 -1.52 -63.86
C ARG A 78 10.29 -0.19 -63.16
N GLU A 79 9.96 0.86 -63.90
CA GLU A 79 9.53 2.15 -63.33
C GLU A 79 8.23 1.97 -62.54
N TYR A 80 7.25 1.26 -63.10
CA TYR A 80 5.99 0.96 -62.44
C TYR A 80 6.19 0.15 -61.15
N GLU A 81 6.96 -0.94 -61.21
CA GLU A 81 7.30 -1.75 -60.04
C GLU A 81 8.01 -0.93 -58.95
N SER A 82 8.93 -0.04 -59.34
CA SER A 82 9.62 0.83 -58.40
C SER A 82 8.68 1.84 -57.73
N SER A 83 7.69 2.35 -58.47
CA SER A 83 6.65 3.23 -57.96
C SER A 83 5.77 2.52 -56.93
N GLU A 84 5.35 1.29 -57.22
CA GLU A 84 4.55 0.47 -56.30
C GLU A 84 5.33 0.09 -55.04
N LEU A 85 6.62 -0.27 -55.17
CA LEU A 85 7.50 -0.51 -54.02
C LEU A 85 7.65 0.75 -53.15
N HIS A 86 7.76 1.92 -53.77
CA HIS A 86 7.85 3.16 -53.01
C HIS A 86 6.56 3.47 -52.23
N LYS A 87 5.39 3.28 -52.86
CA LYS A 87 4.08 3.44 -52.19
C LYS A 87 3.92 2.48 -51.01
N THR A 88 4.26 1.21 -51.22
CA THR A 88 4.15 0.19 -50.16
C THR A 88 5.11 0.48 -49.01
N LEU A 89 6.35 0.89 -49.30
CA LEU A 89 7.31 1.32 -48.29
C LEU A 89 6.82 2.54 -47.50
N GLN A 90 6.31 3.57 -48.18
CA GLN A 90 5.76 4.76 -47.54
C GLN A 90 4.57 4.40 -46.62
N SER A 91 3.69 3.50 -47.07
CA SER A 91 2.57 3.00 -46.26
C SER A 91 3.04 2.21 -45.03
N ALA A 92 4.10 1.40 -45.17
CA ALA A 92 4.67 0.62 -44.09
C ALA A 92 5.37 1.52 -43.07
N GLN A 93 6.11 2.54 -43.54
CA GLN A 93 6.72 3.55 -42.69
C GLN A 93 5.66 4.29 -41.88
N ARG A 94 4.59 4.76 -42.52
CA ARG A 94 3.49 5.42 -41.82
C ARG A 94 2.87 4.52 -40.74
N ARG A 95 2.60 3.25 -41.04
CA ARG A 95 2.10 2.29 -40.04
C ARG A 95 3.08 2.08 -38.88
N ALA A 96 4.39 2.03 -39.16
CA ALA A 96 5.40 1.90 -38.13
C ALA A 96 5.47 3.14 -37.22
N GLU A 97 5.33 4.35 -37.79
CA GLU A 97 5.25 5.59 -37.02
C GLU A 97 4.00 5.66 -36.16
N GLU A 98 2.84 5.28 -36.70
CA GLU A 98 1.58 5.19 -35.94
C GLU A 98 1.70 4.19 -34.79
N ALA A 99 2.31 3.02 -35.02
CA ALA A 99 2.57 2.02 -33.97
C ALA A 99 3.50 2.56 -32.87
N LYS A 100 4.57 3.29 -33.24
CA LYS A 100 5.47 3.94 -32.27
C LYS A 100 4.74 4.98 -31.42
N GLN A 101 3.87 5.79 -32.04
CA GLN A 101 3.07 6.77 -31.30
C GLN A 101 2.09 6.10 -30.34
N GLN A 102 1.46 4.99 -30.73
CA GLN A 102 0.60 4.22 -29.84
C GLN A 102 1.39 3.64 -28.67
N LEU A 103 2.56 3.04 -28.93
CA LEU A 103 3.43 2.52 -27.88
C LEU A 103 3.83 3.62 -26.87
N ALA A 104 4.19 4.80 -27.35
CA ALA A 104 4.51 5.95 -26.48
C ALA A 104 3.31 6.33 -25.59
N LYS A 105 2.08 6.35 -26.13
CA LYS A 105 0.85 6.59 -25.36
C LYS A 105 0.60 5.50 -24.31
N TYR A 106 0.90 4.25 -24.61
CA TYR A 106 0.76 3.17 -23.63
C TYR A 106 1.78 3.27 -22.51
N ILE A 107 3.04 3.60 -22.84
CA ILE A 107 4.09 3.79 -21.84
C ILE A 107 3.71 4.92 -20.88
N THR A 108 3.25 6.06 -21.37
CA THR A 108 2.85 7.18 -20.51
C THR A 108 1.65 6.84 -19.62
N ARG A 109 0.64 6.15 -20.15
CA ARG A 109 -0.50 5.66 -19.36
C ARG A 109 -0.09 4.65 -18.28
N PHE A 110 0.86 3.78 -18.60
CA PHE A 110 1.36 2.80 -17.66
C PHE A 110 2.15 3.46 -16.53
N GLN A 111 2.98 4.46 -16.86
CA GLN A 111 3.69 5.28 -15.88
C GLN A 111 2.73 6.02 -14.95
N SER A 112 1.70 6.68 -15.50
CA SER A 112 0.71 7.38 -14.66
C SER A 112 -0.04 6.43 -13.73
N LEU A 113 -0.44 5.24 -14.22
CA LEU A 113 -1.11 4.25 -13.38
C LEU A 113 -0.20 3.74 -12.26
N LYS A 114 1.08 3.57 -12.52
CA LYS A 114 2.07 3.20 -11.50
C LYS A 114 2.21 4.30 -10.44
N GLU A 115 2.28 5.56 -10.85
CA GLU A 115 2.34 6.70 -9.94
C GLU A 115 1.08 6.82 -9.08
N ASP A 116 -0.11 6.61 -9.67
CA ASP A 116 -1.38 6.60 -8.97
C ASP A 116 -1.44 5.47 -7.94
N LYS A 117 -0.95 4.27 -8.28
CA LYS A 117 -0.85 3.14 -7.37
C LYS A 117 0.05 3.45 -6.18
N VAL A 118 1.25 3.97 -6.43
CA VAL A 118 2.20 4.36 -5.36
C VAL A 118 1.59 5.42 -4.46
N ARG A 119 0.88 6.40 -5.02
CA ARG A 119 0.18 7.43 -4.25
C ARG A 119 -0.94 6.86 -3.40
N ALA A 120 -1.70 5.88 -3.92
CA ALA A 120 -2.76 5.21 -3.17
C ALA A 120 -2.19 4.38 -2.01
N GLU A 121 -1.10 3.64 -2.26
CA GLU A 121 -0.39 2.87 -1.23
C GLU A 121 0.14 3.79 -0.12
N TRP A 122 0.73 4.93 -0.49
CA TRP A 122 1.21 5.92 0.47
C TRP A 122 0.08 6.45 1.36
N LYS A 123 -1.05 6.86 0.78
CA LYS A 123 -2.22 7.32 1.54
C LYS A 123 -2.77 6.25 2.48
N LEU A 124 -2.85 5.01 2.01
CA LEU A 124 -3.30 3.90 2.84
C LEU A 124 -2.36 3.67 4.03
N GLN A 125 -1.05 3.80 3.82
CA GLN A 125 -0.05 3.70 4.88
C GLN A 125 -0.18 4.85 5.90
N GLU A 126 -0.41 6.09 5.44
CA GLU A 126 -0.69 7.23 6.33
C GLU A 126 -1.97 7.01 7.15
N GLU A 127 -3.05 6.54 6.53
CA GLU A 127 -4.29 6.22 7.23
C GLU A 127 -4.07 5.10 8.27
N LEU A 128 -3.35 4.05 7.90
CA LEU A 128 -3.05 2.94 8.81
C LEU A 128 -2.22 3.39 10.02
N THR A 129 -1.23 4.25 9.80
CA THR A 129 -0.42 4.80 10.91
C THR A 129 -1.27 5.67 11.83
N LEU A 130 -2.16 6.48 11.29
CA LEU A 130 -3.10 7.29 12.07
C LEU A 130 -4.07 6.42 12.89
N TYR A 131 -4.62 5.35 12.30
CA TYR A 131 -5.46 4.41 13.04
C TYR A 131 -4.70 3.69 14.15
N LYS A 132 -3.45 3.31 13.90
CA LYS A 132 -2.60 2.69 14.92
C LYS A 132 -2.37 3.64 16.10
N ILE A 133 -2.04 4.90 15.84
CA ILE A 133 -1.85 5.92 16.89
C ILE A 133 -3.14 6.11 17.70
N ARG A 134 -4.31 6.21 17.03
CA ARG A 134 -5.60 6.32 17.73
C ARG A 134 -5.88 5.11 18.61
N TYR A 135 -5.63 3.92 18.10
CA TYR A 135 -5.81 2.69 18.86
C TYR A 135 -4.90 2.63 20.10
N GLU A 136 -3.62 2.99 19.95
CA GLU A 136 -2.68 3.05 21.07
C GLU A 136 -3.15 4.05 22.14
N LEU A 137 -3.58 5.25 21.72
CA LEU A 137 -4.10 6.27 22.61
C LEU A 137 -5.37 5.80 23.36
N GLU A 138 -6.32 5.18 22.66
CA GLU A 138 -7.53 4.62 23.27
C GLU A 138 -7.21 3.49 24.27
N GLN A 139 -6.19 2.67 23.99
CA GLN A 139 -5.75 1.64 24.93
C GLN A 139 -5.12 2.25 26.18
N GLU A 140 -4.30 3.28 26.03
CA GLU A 140 -3.74 4.01 27.18
C GLU A 140 -4.85 4.66 28.03
N GLU A 141 -5.82 5.32 27.40
CA GLU A 141 -6.97 5.90 28.09
C GLU A 141 -7.81 4.84 28.80
N ARG A 142 -8.02 3.69 28.17
CA ARG A 142 -8.71 2.55 28.79
C ARG A 142 -7.97 2.04 30.02
N VAL A 143 -6.64 1.94 29.96
CA VAL A 143 -5.82 1.53 31.10
C VAL A 143 -5.92 2.56 32.23
N LYS A 144 -5.83 3.86 31.91
CA LYS A 144 -6.00 4.96 32.88
C LYS A 144 -7.37 4.90 33.56
N ALA A 145 -8.45 4.77 32.79
CA ALA A 145 -9.81 4.67 33.30
C ALA A 145 -10.00 3.44 34.20
N LYS A 146 -9.43 2.28 33.82
CA LYS A 146 -9.46 1.08 34.69
C LYS A 146 -8.76 1.33 36.02
N LYS A 147 -7.59 1.97 36.00
CA LYS A 147 -6.83 2.31 37.21
C LYS A 147 -7.64 3.21 38.14
N GLU A 148 -8.26 4.25 37.60
CA GLU A 148 -9.13 5.16 38.35
C GLU A 148 -10.33 4.43 38.97
N VAL A 149 -10.97 3.52 38.21
CA VAL A 149 -12.07 2.69 38.74
C VAL A 149 -11.61 1.80 39.89
N TYR A 150 -10.41 1.22 39.83
CA TYR A 150 -9.87 0.43 40.94
C TYR A 150 -9.60 1.31 42.16
N GLU A 151 -8.95 2.47 41.99
CA GLU A 151 -8.70 3.41 43.09
C GLU A 151 -10.00 3.87 43.77
N LEU A 152 -11.04 4.17 42.99
CA LEU A 152 -12.36 4.53 43.53
C LEU A 152 -13.02 3.37 44.27
N ARG A 153 -12.88 2.12 43.77
CA ARG A 153 -13.40 0.94 44.47
C ARG A 153 -12.72 0.77 45.83
N ASP A 154 -11.39 0.90 45.87
CA ASP A 154 -10.62 0.81 47.12
C ASP A 154 -11.05 1.88 48.13
N GLN A 155 -11.27 3.12 47.67
CA GLN A 155 -11.78 4.21 48.52
C GLN A 155 -13.18 3.90 49.06
N VAL A 156 -14.07 3.35 48.23
CA VAL A 156 -15.43 2.96 48.66
C VAL A 156 -15.38 1.81 49.67
N GLU A 157 -14.54 0.80 49.45
CA GLU A 157 -14.37 -0.31 50.39
C GLU A 157 -13.82 0.17 51.73
N LYS A 158 -12.81 1.04 51.71
CA LYS A 158 -12.27 1.67 52.92
C LYS A 158 -13.33 2.49 53.66
N ALA A 159 -14.09 3.32 52.96
CA ALA A 159 -15.17 4.12 53.56
C ALA A 159 -16.26 3.22 54.17
N ARG A 160 -16.59 2.10 53.54
CA ARG A 160 -17.54 1.10 54.08
C ARG A 160 -17.00 0.45 55.36
N TRP A 161 -15.72 0.09 55.36
CA TRP A 161 -15.06 -0.49 56.53
C TRP A 161 -15.01 0.48 57.70
N ASP A 162 -14.62 1.73 57.45
CA ASP A 162 -14.57 2.79 58.48
C ASP A 162 -15.96 3.07 59.04
N ALA A 163 -17.00 3.12 58.19
CA ALA A 163 -18.38 3.27 58.63
C ALA A 163 -18.88 2.08 59.47
N MET A 164 -18.48 0.85 59.13
CA MET A 164 -18.81 -0.35 59.89
C MET A 164 -18.16 -0.32 61.28
N LYS A 165 -16.86 0.04 61.36
CA LYS A 165 -16.16 0.22 62.63
C LYS A 165 -16.81 1.30 63.49
N ALA A 166 -17.09 2.47 62.93
CA ALA A 166 -17.76 3.54 63.67
C ALA A 166 -19.13 3.08 64.23
N LYS A 167 -19.87 2.27 63.47
CA LYS A 167 -21.15 1.69 63.93
C LYS A 167 -20.95 0.67 65.06
N GLU A 168 -19.91 -0.15 65.01
CA GLU A 168 -19.56 -1.10 66.08
C GLU A 168 -19.12 -0.37 67.35
N GLU A 169 -18.27 0.64 67.24
CA GLU A 169 -17.83 1.48 68.36
C GLU A 169 -19.01 2.20 69.03
N LEU A 170 -19.94 2.75 68.24
CA LEU A 170 -21.16 3.36 68.77
C LEU A 170 -22.05 2.36 69.51
N LYS A 171 -22.19 1.13 69.00
CA LYS A 171 -22.92 0.06 69.69
C LYS A 171 -22.26 -0.34 71.00
N ALA A 172 -20.94 -0.56 70.98
CA ALA A 172 -20.17 -0.93 72.17
C ALA A 172 -20.25 0.15 73.25
N ARG A 173 -20.17 1.44 72.86
CA ARG A 173 -20.36 2.55 73.79
C ARG A 173 -21.77 2.59 74.37
N ALA A 174 -22.80 2.42 73.55
CA ALA A 174 -24.18 2.37 74.03
C ALA A 174 -24.38 1.22 75.02
N GLU A 175 -23.89 0.02 74.71
CA GLU A 175 -23.95 -1.15 75.60
C GLU A 175 -23.18 -0.92 76.93
N GLY A 176 -22.03 -0.24 76.89
CA GLY A 176 -21.28 0.17 78.08
C GLY A 176 -22.03 1.17 78.95
N GLU A 177 -22.66 2.18 78.35
CA GLU A 177 -23.50 3.16 79.06
C GLU A 177 -24.71 2.49 79.74
N TRP A 178 -25.29 1.45 79.12
CA TRP A 178 -26.35 0.65 79.77
C TRP A 178 -25.85 -0.14 80.98
N GLN A 179 -24.62 -0.69 80.94
CA GLN A 179 -24.04 -1.42 82.08
C GLN A 179 -23.66 -0.48 83.24
N GLU A 180 -23.21 0.74 82.95
CA GLU A 180 -22.95 1.77 83.98
C GLU A 180 -24.25 2.21 84.66
N LEU A 181 -25.34 2.40 83.92
CA LEU A 181 -26.64 2.73 84.49
C LEU A 181 -27.21 1.59 85.37
N ASP A 182 -27.04 0.32 84.97
CA ASP A 182 -27.47 -0.84 85.77
C ASP A 182 -26.67 -1.00 87.07
N THR A 183 -25.37 -0.70 87.05
CA THR A 183 -24.52 -0.75 88.25
C THR A 183 -24.79 0.41 89.20
N GLN A 184 -25.08 1.61 88.70
CA GLN A 184 -25.53 2.74 89.52
C GLN A 184 -26.92 2.51 90.12
N GLY A 185 -27.84 1.87 89.38
CA GLY A 185 -29.15 1.45 89.87
C GLY A 185 -29.07 0.41 91.00
N ARG A 186 -28.13 -0.55 90.93
CA ARG A 186 -27.88 -1.52 92.02
C ARG A 186 -27.22 -0.91 93.26
N SER A 187 -26.46 0.17 93.11
CA SER A 187 -25.84 0.89 94.25
C SER A 187 -26.85 1.71 95.08
N MET A 188 -28.05 1.97 94.56
CA MET A 188 -29.10 2.75 95.21
C MET A 188 -30.18 1.88 95.88
N VAL A 189 -30.19 0.57 95.66
CA VAL A 189 -31.03 -0.36 96.42
C VAL A 189 -30.32 -0.63 97.74
N GLY A 190 -30.59 0.24 98.72
CA GLY A 190 -30.08 0.14 100.08
C GLY A 190 -30.19 -1.28 100.61
N SER A 191 -29.09 -1.76 101.19
CA SER A 191 -29.12 -2.92 102.07
C SER A 191 -30.19 -2.66 103.14
N PRO A 192 -31.23 -3.51 103.26
CA PRO A 192 -32.15 -3.40 104.37
C PRO A 192 -31.33 -3.69 105.63
N THR A 193 -31.16 -2.68 106.46
CA THR A 193 -30.64 -2.82 107.81
C THR A 193 -31.65 -3.66 108.59
N VAL A 194 -31.44 -4.98 108.60
CA VAL A 194 -32.19 -5.88 109.48
C VAL A 194 -31.69 -5.65 110.89
N GLY A 195 -32.37 -4.75 111.60
CA GLY A 195 -32.26 -4.62 113.05
C GLY A 195 -32.76 -5.89 113.72
N ALA A 196 -31.84 -6.69 114.23
CA ALA A 196 -32.15 -7.77 115.15
C ALA A 196 -32.02 -7.25 116.59
N SER A 197 -33.13 -6.78 117.14
CA SER A 197 -33.35 -6.64 118.59
C SER A 197 -34.38 -7.68 119.02
N ARG A 198 -33.96 -8.63 119.85
CA ARG A 198 -34.77 -9.41 120.82
C ARG A 198 -33.82 -10.41 121.51
N ASP A 199 -33.45 -10.17 122.75
CA ASP A 199 -34.15 -10.51 124.01
C ASP A 199 -33.73 -11.90 124.52
N ARG A 200 -33.15 -11.88 125.75
CA ARG A 200 -33.21 -12.87 126.85
C ARG A 200 -32.81 -14.32 126.51
N GLU A 201 -31.89 -14.96 127.25
CA GLU A 201 -31.69 -15.02 128.70
C GLU A 201 -30.20 -15.01 129.10
#